data_AF-A0A0A9WXI9-F1
#
_entry.id   AF-A0A0A9WXI9-F1
#
_cell.length_a   1.000
_cell.length_b   1.000
_cell.length_c   1.000
_cell.angle_alpha   90.00
_cell.angle_beta   90.00
_cell.angle_gamma   90.00
#
_symmetry.space_group_name_H-M   'P 1'
#
loop_
_entity.id
_entity.type
_entity.pdbx_description
1 polymer ?
#
loop_
_entity_poly.entity_id
_entity_poly.type
_entity_poly.pdbx_seq_one_letter_code
_entity_poly.pdbx_strand_id
1 'polypeptide(L)'
;MSLTPECWKEARTTLQSLLSSKTNSSLQGQSKVFVKMQDATMHLPAEIGDYTDFYSSMNHAYNVGCMFRDPNNALLPNWKHLPVGYHGRASSVVVSGTPITRPVGQVCPEGAMSPNLKPSNLMDFELEMAFFIGGSPTKLGERIDINDAHNHIFGMVLMNDWSARDLQKWEYVPLGPFLAKSFGTTISPWVVTMDALAPFIVPNADQDPQPLSYLRQNDNYNFDINLTVSIKPESSGVKSTVCRSNFKYMYWTQKQQLAHHTVAGCNVNPGDLMASGTISGPEPESYGSMLELCWKGTKTVNLKDGTTRKFLQDGDEVIIEGFCLGEGYRVGFGQCSGKLLPARKI
;
A
#
# COMPACT_ATOMS: atom_id res chain seq x y z
N MET A 1 -2.30 -19.05 5.19
CA MET A 1 -2.52 -17.93 6.13
C MET A 1 -3.47 -18.28 7.27
N SER A 2 -4.44 -19.18 7.08
CA SER A 2 -5.44 -19.53 8.11
C SER A 2 -4.95 -20.39 9.29
N LEU A 3 -3.73 -20.92 9.22
CA LEU A 3 -3.09 -21.59 10.37
C LEU A 3 -2.58 -20.56 11.39
N THR A 4 -2.20 -21.01 12.58
CA THR A 4 -1.75 -20.13 13.66
C THR A 4 -0.31 -19.62 13.45
N PRO A 5 0.12 -18.57 14.19
CA PRO A 5 1.50 -18.08 14.15
C PRO A 5 2.56 -19.15 14.43
N GLU A 6 2.26 -20.15 15.28
CA GLU A 6 3.16 -21.27 15.55
C GLU A 6 3.45 -22.09 14.29
N CYS A 7 2.42 -22.37 13.47
CA CYS A 7 2.59 -23.07 12.21
C CYS A 7 3.43 -22.26 11.21
N TRP A 8 3.29 -20.93 11.18
CA TRP A 8 4.09 -20.08 10.30
C TRP A 8 5.56 -20.09 10.72
N LYS A 9 5.81 -20.01 12.03
CA LYS A 9 7.14 -20.06 12.62
C LYS A 9 7.81 -21.42 12.42
N GLU A 10 7.05 -22.51 12.56
CA GLU A 10 7.51 -23.87 12.28
C GLU A 10 7.93 -24.00 10.81
N ALA A 11 7.08 -23.55 9.88
CA ALA A 11 7.38 -23.56 8.45
C ALA A 11 8.64 -22.73 8.14
N ARG A 12 8.75 -21.52 8.71
CA ARG A 12 9.91 -20.64 8.55
C ARG A 12 11.19 -21.31 9.05
N THR A 13 11.19 -21.85 10.26
CA THR A 13 12.35 -22.48 10.88
C THR A 13 12.79 -23.72 10.09
N THR A 14 11.82 -24.51 9.64
CA THR A 14 12.07 -25.68 8.80
C THR A 14 12.72 -25.29 7.47
N LEU A 15 12.17 -24.28 6.77
CA LEU A 15 12.73 -23.79 5.50
C LEU A 15 14.13 -23.20 5.68
N GLN A 16 14.39 -22.44 6.75
CA GLN A 16 15.73 -21.92 7.06
C GLN A 16 16.74 -23.05 7.27
N SER A 17 16.35 -24.11 7.98
CA SER A 17 17.20 -25.30 8.19
C SER A 17 17.48 -26.04 6.89
N LEU A 18 16.46 -26.20 6.03
CA LEU A 18 16.59 -26.90 4.75
C LEU A 18 17.40 -26.13 3.70
N LEU A 19 17.37 -24.80 3.73
CA LEU A 19 18.07 -23.93 2.77
C LEU A 19 19.44 -23.44 3.26
N SER A 20 19.82 -23.75 4.49
CA SER A 20 21.10 -23.34 5.07
C SER A 20 22.27 -24.02 4.38
N SER A 21 23.34 -23.25 4.10
CA SER A 21 24.61 -23.79 3.61
C SER A 21 25.42 -24.52 4.69
N LYS A 22 25.00 -24.42 5.96
CA LYS A 22 25.69 -25.00 7.12
C LYS A 22 25.16 -26.37 7.53
N THR A 23 24.06 -26.83 6.92
CA THR A 23 23.40 -28.10 7.24
C THR A 23 23.47 -29.02 6.03
N ASN A 24 23.72 -30.32 6.25
CA ASN A 24 23.54 -31.35 5.22
C ASN A 24 22.04 -31.60 5.04
N SER A 25 21.38 -30.73 4.28
CA SER A 25 19.93 -30.79 4.09
C SER A 25 19.54 -31.83 3.05
N SER A 26 18.31 -32.34 3.17
CA SER A 26 17.72 -33.25 2.18
C SER A 26 17.47 -32.60 0.81
N LEU A 27 17.59 -31.26 0.70
CA LEU A 27 17.45 -30.53 -0.57
C LEU A 27 18.75 -30.48 -1.38
N GLN A 28 19.90 -30.86 -0.81
CA GLN A 28 21.16 -30.83 -1.52
C GLN A 28 21.13 -31.77 -2.73
N GLY A 29 21.35 -31.22 -3.93
CA GLY A 29 21.28 -31.96 -5.20
C GLY A 29 19.87 -32.21 -5.75
N GLN A 30 18.81 -31.76 -5.07
CA GLN A 30 17.42 -31.94 -5.51
C GLN A 30 16.97 -30.82 -6.45
N SER A 31 17.43 -30.82 -7.71
CA SER A 31 17.06 -29.78 -8.68
C SER A 31 15.56 -29.68 -8.98
N LYS A 32 14.80 -30.77 -8.78
CA LYS A 32 13.36 -30.84 -9.09
C LYS A 32 12.46 -29.99 -8.19
N VAL A 33 12.95 -29.57 -7.02
CA VAL A 33 12.17 -28.76 -6.05
C VAL A 33 12.43 -27.26 -6.17
N PHE A 34 13.35 -26.86 -7.05
CA PHE A 34 13.68 -25.46 -7.33
C PHE A 34 13.22 -25.08 -8.73
N VAL A 35 12.55 -23.93 -8.84
CA VAL A 35 12.19 -23.31 -10.11
C VAL A 35 12.89 -21.96 -10.17
N LYS A 36 13.56 -21.65 -11.28
CA LYS A 36 14.15 -20.32 -11.45
C LYS A 36 13.02 -19.30 -11.54
N MET A 37 13.14 -18.18 -10.83
CA MET A 37 12.10 -17.15 -10.82
C MET A 37 11.74 -16.63 -12.22
N GLN A 38 12.72 -16.54 -13.12
CA GLN A 38 12.52 -16.13 -14.53
C GLN A 38 11.65 -17.10 -15.34
N ASP A 39 11.53 -18.35 -14.90
CA ASP A 39 10.76 -19.39 -15.57
C ASP A 39 9.37 -19.56 -14.91
N ALA A 40 9.08 -18.78 -13.86
CA ALA A 40 7.81 -18.81 -13.12
C ALA A 40 6.91 -17.62 -13.47
N THR A 41 5.60 -17.85 -13.49
CA THR A 41 4.59 -16.79 -13.52
C THR A 41 4.02 -16.63 -12.12
N MET A 42 4.09 -15.41 -11.60
CA MET A 42 3.52 -15.10 -10.28
C MET A 42 2.02 -14.82 -10.39
N HIS A 43 1.29 -15.17 -9.33
CA HIS A 43 -0.15 -14.91 -9.20
C HIS A 43 -0.42 -14.10 -7.94
N LEU A 44 -1.68 -13.70 -7.72
CA LEU A 44 -2.09 -13.16 -6.43
C LEU A 44 -1.79 -14.18 -5.32
N PRO A 45 -1.21 -13.76 -4.18
CA PRO A 45 -0.75 -14.68 -3.14
C PRO A 45 -1.87 -15.25 -2.26
N ALA A 46 -3.07 -14.69 -2.34
CA ALA A 46 -4.25 -15.16 -1.64
C ALA A 46 -5.52 -14.77 -2.41
N GLU A 47 -6.61 -15.49 -2.14
CA GLU A 47 -7.96 -15.00 -2.44
C GLU A 47 -8.31 -13.94 -1.39
N ILE A 48 -8.52 -12.70 -1.84
CA ILE A 48 -8.83 -11.57 -0.97
C ILE A 48 -10.34 -11.53 -0.80
N GLY A 49 -10.82 -11.80 0.42
CA GLY A 49 -12.23 -11.66 0.77
C GLY A 49 -12.61 -10.19 0.78
N ASP A 50 -12.08 -9.46 1.76
CA ASP A 50 -12.25 -8.02 1.90
C ASP A 50 -10.92 -7.27 1.77
N TYR A 51 -10.99 -6.07 1.17
CA TYR A 51 -9.88 -5.12 1.09
C TYR A 51 -10.31 -3.82 1.77
N THR A 52 -9.52 -3.37 2.74
CA THR A 52 -9.68 -2.07 3.41
C THR A 52 -8.46 -1.21 3.20
N ASP A 53 -8.72 0.06 2.91
CA ASP A 53 -7.68 1.06 2.72
C ASP A 53 -7.73 2.08 3.85
N PHE A 54 -6.62 2.23 4.57
CA PHE A 54 -6.51 3.22 5.65
C PHE A 54 -5.98 4.56 5.11
N TYR A 55 -5.85 5.53 6.00
CA TYR A 55 -5.37 6.86 5.66
C TYR A 55 -4.35 7.34 6.70
N SER A 56 -3.35 6.50 6.99
CA SER A 56 -2.58 6.55 8.23
C SER A 56 -1.26 7.34 8.18
N SER A 57 -0.89 7.92 7.03
CA SER A 57 0.27 8.81 6.94
C SER A 57 -0.15 10.25 7.28
N MET A 58 0.43 10.82 8.33
CA MET A 58 0.11 12.19 8.75
C MET A 58 0.57 13.22 7.72
N ASN A 59 1.75 13.03 7.12
CA ASN A 59 2.26 13.94 6.09
C ASN A 59 1.34 13.95 4.87
N HIS A 60 0.89 12.78 4.42
CA HIS A 60 -0.04 12.68 3.30
C HIS A 60 -1.36 13.37 3.63
N ALA A 61 -1.96 13.06 4.78
CA ALA A 61 -3.20 13.67 5.23
C ALA A 61 -3.10 15.21 5.34
N TYR A 62 -1.98 15.71 5.85
CA TYR A 62 -1.69 17.14 5.94
C TYR A 62 -1.54 17.77 4.55
N ASN A 63 -0.77 17.17 3.64
CA ASN A 63 -0.57 17.67 2.28
C ASN A 63 -1.88 17.80 1.51
N VAL A 64 -2.70 16.73 1.51
CA VAL A 64 -4.03 16.75 0.89
C VAL A 64 -4.91 17.81 1.56
N GLY A 65 -4.89 17.88 2.90
CA GLY A 65 -5.59 18.92 3.66
C GLY A 65 -5.26 20.34 3.19
N CYS A 66 -3.97 20.66 3.08
CA CYS A 66 -3.48 21.95 2.59
C CYS A 66 -3.97 22.28 1.16
N MET A 67 -4.08 21.28 0.28
CA MET A 67 -4.49 21.48 -1.12
C MET A 67 -6.00 21.71 -1.32
N PHE A 68 -6.81 21.24 -0.37
CA PHE A 68 -8.28 21.28 -0.46
C PHE A 68 -8.92 22.24 0.56
N ARG A 69 -8.21 22.58 1.63
CA ARG A 69 -8.63 23.53 2.67
C ARG A 69 -7.53 24.59 2.82
N ASP A 70 -6.98 24.71 4.01
CA ASP A 70 -5.86 25.57 4.36
C ASP A 70 -4.95 24.83 5.36
N PRO A 71 -3.68 25.27 5.52
CA PRO A 71 -2.73 24.59 6.40
C PRO A 71 -3.12 24.49 7.87
N ASN A 72 -3.89 25.44 8.39
CA ASN A 72 -4.32 25.43 9.80
C ASN A 72 -5.46 24.44 10.05
N ASN A 73 -6.22 24.10 9.01
CA ASN A 73 -7.33 23.14 9.05
C ASN A 73 -7.04 21.90 8.19
N ALA A 74 -5.77 21.58 7.98
CA ALA A 74 -5.33 20.51 7.08
C ALA A 74 -5.78 19.12 7.57
N LEU A 75 -5.67 18.82 8.87
CA LEU A 75 -6.19 17.56 9.41
C LEU A 75 -7.63 17.76 9.90
N LEU A 76 -8.53 16.86 9.51
CA LEU A 76 -9.88 16.84 10.06
C LEU A 76 -9.84 16.41 11.53
N PRO A 77 -10.80 16.85 12.36
CA PRO A 77 -10.75 16.65 13.81
C PRO A 77 -10.63 15.19 14.23
N ASN A 78 -11.16 14.24 13.47
CA ASN A 78 -11.15 12.81 13.79
C ASN A 78 -9.81 12.11 13.47
N TRP A 79 -8.99 12.67 12.58
CA TRP A 79 -7.85 11.96 11.99
C TRP A 79 -6.80 11.51 13.01
N LYS A 80 -6.57 12.33 14.06
CA LYS A 80 -5.64 12.00 15.15
C LYS A 80 -6.27 11.14 16.26
N HIS A 81 -7.56 10.84 16.19
CA HIS A 81 -8.27 10.06 17.22
C HIS A 81 -8.56 8.62 16.81
N LEU A 82 -8.60 8.34 15.51
CA LEU A 82 -8.79 6.99 14.97
C LEU A 82 -8.05 6.83 13.62
N PRO A 83 -7.58 5.63 13.27
CA PRO A 83 -7.06 5.33 11.95
C PRO A 83 -8.22 5.30 10.94
N VAL A 84 -8.49 6.44 10.31
CA VAL A 84 -9.54 6.57 9.29
C VAL A 84 -9.26 5.57 8.16
N GLY A 85 -10.30 4.90 7.67
CA GLY A 85 -10.22 3.99 6.53
C GLY A 85 -11.57 3.79 5.87
N TYR A 86 -11.57 3.13 4.72
CA TYR A 86 -12.77 2.81 3.95
C TYR A 86 -12.65 1.43 3.31
N HIS A 87 -13.78 0.85 2.91
CA HIS A 87 -13.80 -0.41 2.18
C HIS A 87 -13.33 -0.16 0.73
N GLY A 88 -12.22 -0.81 0.36
CA GLY A 88 -11.73 -0.85 -1.00
C GLY A 88 -12.48 -1.88 -1.84
N ARG A 89 -11.97 -2.16 -3.04
CA ARG A 89 -12.58 -3.14 -3.95
C ARG A 89 -11.68 -4.36 -4.15
N ALA A 90 -11.99 -5.46 -3.47
CA ALA A 90 -11.22 -6.71 -3.55
C ALA A 90 -11.11 -7.26 -4.99
N SER A 91 -12.20 -7.21 -5.78
CA SER A 91 -12.23 -7.79 -7.13
C SER A 91 -11.28 -7.14 -8.14
N SER A 92 -10.80 -5.94 -7.85
CA SER A 92 -9.88 -5.17 -8.72
C SER A 92 -8.45 -5.14 -8.18
N VAL A 93 -8.15 -5.92 -7.13
CA VAL A 93 -6.77 -6.14 -6.69
C VAL A 93 -6.11 -7.12 -7.67
N VAL A 94 -5.00 -6.71 -8.27
CA VAL A 94 -4.28 -7.47 -9.29
C VAL A 94 -2.81 -7.64 -8.92
N VAL A 95 -2.19 -8.71 -9.43
CA VAL A 95 -0.77 -8.96 -9.20
C VAL A 95 0.08 -8.01 -10.05
N SER A 96 1.24 -7.63 -9.51
CA SER A 96 2.32 -6.91 -10.21
C SER A 96 2.53 -7.37 -11.66
N GLY A 97 2.75 -6.41 -12.56
CA GLY A 97 2.86 -6.60 -14.00
C GLY A 97 1.53 -6.50 -14.76
N THR A 98 0.39 -6.56 -14.08
CA THR A 98 -0.93 -6.40 -14.72
C THR A 98 -1.09 -4.96 -15.23
N PRO A 99 -1.36 -4.74 -16.53
CA PRO A 99 -1.63 -3.40 -17.07
C PRO A 99 -2.93 -2.82 -16.51
N ILE A 100 -2.94 -1.52 -16.25
CA ILE A 100 -4.12 -0.78 -15.76
C ILE A 100 -4.66 0.08 -16.88
N THR A 101 -5.95 -0.02 -17.19
CA THR A 101 -6.58 0.81 -18.22
C THR A 101 -7.04 2.13 -17.61
N ARG A 102 -6.69 3.26 -18.22
CA ARG A 102 -7.18 4.57 -17.79
C ARG A 102 -8.72 4.55 -17.72
N PRO A 103 -9.32 4.86 -16.56
CA PRO A 103 -10.75 4.82 -16.38
C PRO A 103 -11.43 5.98 -17.15
N VAL A 104 -12.63 5.69 -17.61
CA VAL A 104 -13.61 6.68 -18.08
C VAL A 104 -14.62 6.87 -16.96
N GLY A 105 -14.95 8.12 -16.65
CA GLY A 105 -15.96 8.43 -15.63
C GLY A 105 -16.47 9.84 -15.73
N GLN A 106 -17.32 10.22 -14.78
CA GLN A 106 -17.82 11.58 -14.68
C GLN A 106 -16.75 12.50 -14.12
N VAL A 107 -16.46 13.58 -14.86
CA VAL A 107 -15.60 14.68 -14.41
C VAL A 107 -16.43 15.95 -14.44
N CYS A 108 -16.49 16.64 -13.30
CA CYS A 108 -17.13 17.95 -13.19
C CYS A 108 -16.05 19.04 -13.03
N PRO A 109 -15.76 19.81 -14.09
CA PRO A 109 -14.85 20.95 -14.00
C PRO A 109 -15.36 22.00 -13.01
N GLU A 110 -14.43 22.76 -12.44
CA GLU A 110 -14.78 23.85 -11.52
C GLU A 110 -15.63 24.91 -12.23
N GLY A 111 -16.75 25.30 -11.61
CA GLY A 111 -17.72 26.22 -12.19
C GLY A 111 -18.67 25.62 -13.24
N ALA A 112 -18.54 24.33 -13.58
CA ALA A 112 -19.49 23.66 -14.47
C ALA A 112 -20.79 23.31 -13.74
N MET A 113 -21.92 23.41 -14.45
CA MET A 113 -23.25 23.04 -13.95
C MET A 113 -23.58 21.55 -14.13
N SER A 114 -22.80 20.82 -14.94
CA SER A 114 -23.04 19.40 -15.24
C SER A 114 -21.73 18.67 -15.54
N PRO A 115 -21.61 17.39 -15.18
CA PRO A 115 -20.42 16.59 -15.44
C PRO A 115 -20.31 16.17 -16.92
N ASN A 116 -19.10 15.86 -17.35
CA ASN A 116 -18.82 15.23 -18.64
C ASN A 116 -18.35 13.80 -18.43
N LEU A 117 -18.78 12.87 -19.29
CA LEU A 117 -18.22 11.52 -19.36
C LEU A 117 -16.94 11.56 -20.21
N LYS A 118 -15.79 11.27 -19.62
CA LYS A 118 -14.50 11.33 -20.32
C LYS A 118 -13.43 10.45 -19.66
N PRO A 119 -12.32 10.14 -20.35
CA PRO A 119 -11.14 9.59 -19.70
C PRO A 119 -10.62 10.52 -18.60
N SER A 120 -10.14 9.94 -17.50
CA SER A 120 -9.48 10.71 -16.44
C SER A 120 -8.25 11.43 -16.97
N ASN A 121 -8.08 12.71 -16.64
CA ASN A 121 -6.89 13.50 -16.92
C ASN A 121 -5.88 13.48 -15.76
N LEU A 122 -6.33 13.15 -14.55
CA LEU A 122 -5.55 13.24 -13.31
C LEU A 122 -5.27 11.84 -12.75
N MET A 123 -4.62 11.00 -13.57
CA MET A 123 -4.21 9.66 -13.18
C MET A 123 -2.99 9.68 -12.27
N ASP A 124 -3.05 8.91 -11.20
CA ASP A 124 -2.09 8.96 -10.11
C ASP A 124 -1.75 7.56 -9.59
N PHE A 125 -0.58 7.45 -8.96
CA PHE A 125 -0.21 6.31 -8.13
C PHE A 125 -0.36 6.70 -6.66
N GLU A 126 -0.52 5.70 -5.81
CA GLU A 126 -0.40 5.85 -4.36
C GLU A 126 0.60 4.83 -3.83
N LEU A 127 1.72 5.30 -3.29
CA LEU A 127 2.72 4.46 -2.66
C LEU A 127 2.16 3.89 -1.36
N GLU A 128 1.91 2.60 -1.33
CA GLU A 128 1.36 1.94 -0.15
C GLU A 128 2.10 0.64 0.19
N MET A 129 1.86 0.18 1.41
CA MET A 129 2.07 -1.21 1.79
C MET A 129 0.78 -1.75 2.38
N ALA A 130 0.55 -3.04 2.20
CA ALA A 130 -0.60 -3.72 2.77
C ALA A 130 -0.19 -4.96 3.53
N PHE A 131 -0.95 -5.33 4.55
CA PHE A 131 -0.76 -6.55 5.31
C PHE A 131 -1.92 -7.51 5.10
N PHE A 132 -1.61 -8.80 5.06
CA PHE A 132 -2.59 -9.86 5.00
C PHE A 132 -3.00 -10.31 6.41
N ILE A 133 -4.30 -10.50 6.59
CA ILE A 133 -4.83 -11.15 7.77
C ILE A 133 -4.50 -12.64 7.74
N GLY A 134 -4.07 -13.17 8.88
CA GLY A 134 -3.86 -14.59 9.12
C GLY A 134 -4.51 -15.04 10.42
N GLY A 135 -4.25 -16.29 10.79
CA GLY A 135 -4.72 -16.92 12.02
C GLY A 135 -6.12 -17.48 11.85
N SER A 136 -6.80 -17.73 12.95
CA SER A 136 -8.21 -18.13 12.91
C SER A 136 -9.08 -16.93 12.51
N PRO A 137 -10.12 -17.13 11.68
CA PRO A 137 -11.11 -16.07 11.41
C PRO A 137 -11.80 -15.66 12.71
N THR A 138 -12.11 -14.38 12.86
CA THR A 138 -12.96 -13.91 13.96
C THR A 138 -14.42 -14.10 13.60
N LYS A 139 -15.30 -14.24 14.61
CA LYS A 139 -16.75 -14.21 14.38
C LYS A 139 -17.26 -12.78 14.36
N LEU A 140 -18.36 -12.56 13.67
CA LEU A 140 -19.06 -11.27 13.73
C LEU A 140 -19.44 -10.96 15.19
N GLY A 141 -19.07 -9.76 15.64
CA GLY A 141 -19.21 -9.30 17.02
C GLY A 141 -17.97 -9.53 17.90
N GLU A 142 -17.01 -10.37 17.48
CA GLU A 142 -15.73 -10.52 18.17
C GLU A 142 -14.78 -9.38 17.81
N ARG A 143 -13.96 -8.98 18.78
CA ARG A 143 -12.98 -7.89 18.65
C ARG A 143 -11.58 -8.45 18.81
N ILE A 144 -10.61 -7.87 18.12
CA ILE A 144 -9.20 -8.17 18.34
C ILE A 144 -8.64 -7.09 19.28
N ASP A 145 -8.19 -7.49 20.47
CA ASP A 145 -7.47 -6.59 21.35
C ASP A 145 -6.15 -6.16 20.68
N ILE A 146 -5.77 -4.90 20.85
CA ILE A 146 -4.53 -4.38 20.24
C ILE A 146 -3.30 -5.20 20.64
N ASN A 147 -3.27 -5.77 21.84
CA ASN A 147 -2.15 -6.61 22.29
C ASN A 147 -2.07 -7.92 21.50
N ASP A 148 -3.20 -8.45 21.03
CA ASP A 148 -3.29 -9.70 20.27
C ASP A 148 -3.25 -9.49 18.75
N ALA A 149 -3.36 -8.24 18.27
CA ALA A 149 -3.41 -7.92 16.84
C ALA A 149 -2.27 -8.51 16.02
N HIS A 150 -1.06 -8.59 16.58
CA HIS A 150 0.10 -9.15 15.90
C HIS A 150 -0.05 -10.65 15.53
N ASN A 151 -0.89 -11.40 16.25
CA ASN A 151 -1.18 -12.81 15.95
C ASN A 151 -2.06 -12.99 14.70
N HIS A 152 -2.67 -11.91 14.23
CA HIS A 152 -3.56 -11.89 13.07
C HIS A 152 -2.94 -11.22 11.84
N ILE A 153 -1.68 -10.79 11.91
CA ILE A 153 -0.96 -10.13 10.81
C ILE A 153 0.07 -11.12 10.25
N PHE A 154 -0.20 -11.71 9.09
CA PHE A 154 0.65 -12.75 8.50
C PHE A 154 1.94 -12.18 7.91
N GLY A 155 1.81 -11.11 7.14
CA GLY A 155 2.92 -10.51 6.41
C GLY A 155 2.47 -9.38 5.50
N MET A 156 3.43 -8.72 4.87
CA MET A 156 3.22 -7.50 4.10
C MET A 156 3.57 -7.65 2.63
N VAL A 157 2.95 -6.81 1.80
CA VAL A 157 3.21 -6.61 0.37
C VAL A 157 3.34 -5.12 0.08
N LEU A 158 4.01 -4.79 -1.03
CA LEU A 158 3.91 -3.45 -1.63
C LEU A 158 2.57 -3.32 -2.33
N MET A 159 2.02 -2.12 -2.35
CA MET A 159 0.76 -1.82 -3.03
C MET A 159 0.82 -0.49 -3.77
N ASN A 160 0.15 -0.44 -4.93
CA ASN A 160 -0.17 0.78 -5.65
C ASN A 160 -1.69 0.91 -5.76
N ASP A 161 -2.28 1.86 -5.03
CA ASP A 161 -3.71 2.15 -5.15
C ASP A 161 -3.96 3.22 -6.24
N TRP A 162 -4.15 2.75 -7.47
CA TRP A 162 -4.27 3.62 -8.62
C TRP A 162 -5.47 4.54 -8.48
N SER A 163 -5.27 5.82 -8.77
CA SER A 163 -6.24 6.84 -8.43
C SER A 163 -6.54 7.77 -9.61
N ALA A 164 -7.83 8.02 -9.86
CA ALA A 164 -8.32 8.98 -10.85
C ALA A 164 -8.86 10.23 -10.13
N ARG A 165 -8.00 11.22 -9.85
CA ARG A 165 -8.29 12.31 -8.90
C ARG A 165 -9.45 13.21 -9.31
N ASP A 166 -9.67 13.36 -10.61
CA ASP A 166 -10.76 14.17 -11.17
C ASP A 166 -12.13 13.47 -11.04
N LEU A 167 -12.19 12.15 -11.20
CA LEU A 167 -13.37 11.36 -10.84
C LEU A 167 -13.60 11.44 -9.33
N GLN A 168 -12.54 11.23 -8.54
CA GLN A 168 -12.60 11.18 -7.07
C GLN A 168 -13.22 12.46 -6.52
N LYS A 169 -12.72 13.63 -6.96
CA LYS A 169 -13.20 14.95 -6.50
C LYS A 169 -14.72 15.11 -6.69
N TRP A 170 -15.28 14.54 -7.76
CA TRP A 170 -16.70 14.66 -8.06
C TRP A 170 -17.56 13.67 -7.28
N GLU A 171 -17.10 12.44 -7.09
CA GLU A 171 -17.93 11.37 -6.51
C GLU A 171 -17.87 11.25 -4.98
N TYR A 172 -16.76 11.67 -4.34
CA TYR A 172 -16.45 11.20 -2.98
C TYR A 172 -17.32 11.80 -1.87
N VAL A 173 -18.04 12.89 -2.14
CA VAL A 173 -18.90 13.51 -1.13
C VAL A 173 -20.33 12.98 -1.29
N PRO A 174 -20.97 12.44 -0.24
CA PRO A 174 -20.47 12.27 1.14
C PRO A 174 -19.91 10.86 1.46
N LEU A 175 -19.88 9.94 0.48
CA LEU A 175 -19.77 8.49 0.74
C LEU A 175 -18.34 7.92 0.67
N GLY A 176 -17.35 8.75 0.35
CA GLY A 176 -15.96 8.35 0.19
C GLY A 176 -15.59 7.93 -1.24
N PRO A 177 -14.31 7.60 -1.48
CA PRO A 177 -13.82 7.19 -2.80
C PRO A 177 -14.50 5.91 -3.32
N PHE A 178 -14.77 5.84 -4.62
CA PHE A 178 -15.46 4.68 -5.21
C PHE A 178 -14.90 4.29 -6.60
N LEU A 179 -15.42 4.85 -7.70
CA LEU A 179 -14.98 4.50 -9.06
C LEU A 179 -13.57 5.03 -9.35
N ALA A 180 -13.16 6.07 -8.64
CA ALA A 180 -11.84 6.65 -8.76
C ALA A 180 -10.71 5.80 -8.17
N LYS A 181 -11.04 4.65 -7.56
CA LYS A 181 -10.11 3.69 -6.94
C LYS A 181 -10.34 2.27 -7.47
N SER A 182 -11.61 1.84 -7.54
CA SER A 182 -12.01 0.46 -7.86
C SER A 182 -11.72 -0.01 -9.30
N PHE A 183 -11.08 0.80 -10.14
CA PHE A 183 -10.66 0.39 -11.49
C PHE A 183 -9.36 -0.43 -11.47
N GLY A 184 -8.57 -0.38 -10.40
CA GLY A 184 -7.39 -1.22 -10.26
C GLY A 184 -6.52 -0.88 -9.06
N THR A 185 -6.15 -1.88 -8.30
CA THR A 185 -5.16 -1.80 -7.21
C THR A 185 -4.12 -2.88 -7.46
N THR A 186 -2.82 -2.56 -7.44
CA THR A 186 -1.76 -3.55 -7.72
C THR A 186 -1.02 -3.93 -6.45
N ILE A 187 -0.72 -5.21 -6.24
CA ILE A 187 0.14 -5.68 -5.15
C ILE A 187 1.36 -6.48 -5.64
N SER A 188 2.46 -6.42 -4.90
CA SER A 188 3.61 -7.31 -5.14
C SER A 188 3.25 -8.77 -4.82
N PRO A 189 3.80 -9.75 -5.56
CA PRO A 189 3.39 -11.16 -5.42
C PRO A 189 3.97 -11.87 -4.19
N TRP A 190 5.08 -11.37 -3.61
CA TRP A 190 5.76 -12.03 -2.50
C TRP A 190 5.33 -11.41 -1.17
N VAL A 191 4.66 -12.20 -0.33
CA VAL A 191 4.25 -11.78 1.02
C VAL A 191 5.44 -11.97 1.97
N VAL A 192 6.02 -10.87 2.45
CA VAL A 192 7.11 -10.89 3.42
C VAL A 192 6.53 -11.06 4.82
N THR A 193 6.83 -12.17 5.50
CA THR A 193 6.25 -12.49 6.80
C THR A 193 6.67 -11.48 7.89
N MET A 194 5.82 -11.27 8.89
CA MET A 194 6.17 -10.38 10.01
C MET A 194 7.43 -10.83 10.76
N ASP A 195 7.67 -12.15 10.86
CA ASP A 195 8.93 -12.71 11.41
C ASP A 195 10.18 -12.27 10.63
N ALA A 196 10.08 -12.02 9.32
CA ALA A 196 11.20 -11.52 8.52
C ALA A 196 11.41 -10.01 8.71
N LEU A 197 10.36 -9.30 9.13
CA LEU A 197 10.39 -7.85 9.38
C LEU A 197 10.74 -7.49 10.83
N ALA A 198 10.60 -8.43 11.77
CA ALA A 198 10.88 -8.22 13.19
C ALA A 198 12.25 -7.56 13.49
N PRO A 199 13.36 -7.90 12.80
CA PRO A 199 14.65 -7.23 13.03
C PRO A 199 14.68 -5.73 12.67
N PHE A 200 13.67 -5.24 11.95
CA PHE A 200 13.60 -3.87 11.44
C PHE A 200 12.51 -3.05 12.13
N ILE A 201 12.02 -3.52 13.28
CA ILE A 201 11.09 -2.76 14.12
C ILE A 201 11.81 -1.50 14.65
N VAL A 202 11.12 -0.36 14.55
CA VAL A 202 11.55 0.95 15.03
C VAL A 202 10.48 1.57 15.94
N PRO A 203 10.81 2.61 16.73
CA PRO A 203 9.82 3.32 17.53
C PRO A 203 8.58 3.73 16.73
N ASN A 204 7.42 3.66 17.38
CA ASN A 204 6.17 4.19 16.83
C ASN A 204 6.25 5.72 16.73
N ALA A 205 5.39 6.32 15.90
CA ALA A 205 5.24 7.76 15.86
C ALA A 205 4.72 8.29 17.21
N ASP A 206 5.18 9.48 17.61
CA ASP A 206 4.63 10.18 18.77
C ASP A 206 3.19 10.62 18.48
N GLN A 207 2.24 10.16 19.29
CA GLN A 207 0.82 10.44 19.11
C GLN A 207 0.31 11.48 20.11
N ASP A 208 0.06 12.69 19.60
CA ASP A 208 -0.61 13.78 20.32
C ASP A 208 -1.87 14.25 19.56
N PRO A 209 -3.08 14.13 20.15
CA PRO A 209 -3.37 13.64 21.50
C PRO A 209 -3.13 12.13 21.68
N GLN A 210 -2.96 11.69 22.94
CA GLN A 210 -2.90 10.26 23.25
C GLN A 210 -4.20 9.57 22.81
N PRO A 211 -4.14 8.47 22.05
CA PRO A 211 -5.34 7.74 21.63
C PRO A 211 -6.16 7.20 22.82
N LEU A 212 -7.41 6.84 22.55
CA LEU A 212 -8.24 6.09 23.50
C LEU A 212 -7.60 4.74 23.85
N SER A 213 -7.95 4.18 25.01
CA SER A 213 -7.29 3.01 25.60
C SER A 213 -7.18 1.81 24.65
N TYR A 214 -8.19 1.53 23.84
CA TYR A 214 -8.20 0.41 22.90
C TYR A 214 -7.20 0.54 21.74
N LEU A 215 -6.64 1.73 21.52
CA LEU A 215 -5.60 2.01 20.51
C LEU A 215 -4.22 2.26 21.13
N ARG A 216 -4.08 2.16 22.45
CA ARG A 216 -2.78 2.35 23.12
C ARG A 216 -1.97 1.06 23.02
N GLN A 217 -0.77 1.16 22.46
CA GLN A 217 0.20 0.07 22.41
C GLN A 217 1.45 0.47 23.19
N ASN A 218 2.04 -0.50 23.90
CA ASN A 218 3.27 -0.30 24.68
C ASN A 218 4.52 -0.79 23.93
N ASP A 219 4.34 -1.67 22.94
CA ASP A 219 5.39 -2.19 22.10
C ASP A 219 5.57 -1.39 20.80
N ASN A 220 6.77 -1.47 20.23
CA ASN A 220 7.07 -0.89 18.93
C ASN A 220 6.54 -1.82 17.83
N TYR A 221 5.81 -1.26 16.87
CA TYR A 221 5.25 -1.99 15.73
C TYR A 221 5.24 -1.14 14.46
N ASN A 222 6.30 -0.35 14.30
CA ASN A 222 6.60 0.40 13.08
C ASN A 222 7.88 -0.17 12.47
N PHE A 223 8.11 0.00 11.17
CA PHE A 223 9.15 -0.75 10.46
C PHE A 223 10.02 0.13 9.57
N ASP A 224 11.34 -0.06 9.63
CA ASP A 224 12.28 0.56 8.70
C ASP A 224 12.29 -0.20 7.36
N ILE A 225 11.42 0.26 6.45
CA ILE A 225 11.27 -0.29 5.11
C ILE A 225 11.51 0.84 4.13
N ASN A 226 12.64 0.79 3.42
CA ASN A 226 12.98 1.78 2.41
C ASN A 226 12.08 1.55 1.19
N LEU A 227 11.41 2.59 0.72
CA LEU A 227 10.45 2.53 -0.37
C LEU A 227 10.83 3.48 -1.49
N THR A 228 10.66 3.05 -2.73
CA THR A 228 10.88 3.90 -3.90
C THR A 228 9.77 3.72 -4.91
N VAL A 229 9.39 4.82 -5.57
CA VAL A 229 8.53 4.79 -6.76
C VAL A 229 9.30 5.34 -7.94
N SER A 230 9.25 4.62 -9.06
CA SER A 230 9.79 5.06 -10.32
C SER A 230 8.73 5.11 -11.41
N ILE A 231 8.87 6.07 -12.32
CA ILE A 231 8.10 6.17 -13.56
C ILE A 231 9.04 5.86 -14.72
N LYS A 232 8.58 4.99 -15.62
CA LYS A 232 9.29 4.61 -16.84
C LYS A 232 8.36 4.80 -18.04
N PRO A 233 8.52 5.90 -18.81
CA PRO A 233 7.74 6.13 -20.01
C PRO A 233 8.03 5.06 -21.08
N GLU A 234 7.00 4.54 -21.76
CA GLU A 234 7.18 3.58 -22.85
C GLU A 234 8.05 4.15 -24.00
N SER A 235 7.90 5.44 -24.30
CA SER A 235 8.60 6.09 -25.42
C SER A 235 10.12 6.10 -25.26
N SER A 236 10.62 6.19 -24.03
CA SER A 236 12.06 6.27 -23.74
C SER A 236 12.62 4.99 -23.10
N GLY A 237 11.79 4.25 -22.36
CA GLY A 237 12.22 3.11 -21.54
C GLY A 237 13.11 3.49 -20.35
N VAL A 238 13.34 4.78 -20.09
CA VAL A 238 14.25 5.26 -19.04
C VAL A 238 13.53 5.35 -17.69
N LYS A 239 13.98 4.55 -16.71
CA LYS A 239 13.43 4.54 -15.35
C LYS A 239 13.87 5.77 -14.54
N SER A 240 12.91 6.54 -14.04
CA SER A 240 13.13 7.74 -13.23
C SER A 240 12.50 7.58 -11.84
N THR A 241 13.31 7.59 -10.78
CA THR A 241 12.82 7.55 -9.40
C THR A 241 12.25 8.91 -9.02
N VAL A 242 10.95 8.96 -8.74
CA VAL A 242 10.19 10.18 -8.42
C VAL A 242 9.87 10.31 -6.93
N CYS A 243 9.92 9.19 -6.18
CA CYS A 243 9.71 9.17 -4.74
C CYS A 243 10.73 8.24 -4.06
N ARG A 244 11.29 8.68 -2.93
CA ARG A 244 12.03 7.86 -1.96
C ARG A 244 11.46 8.13 -0.57
N SER A 245 10.72 7.17 -0.03
CA SER A 245 10.04 7.27 1.25
C SER A 245 10.42 6.10 2.15
N ASN A 246 9.77 6.02 3.31
CA ASN A 246 9.97 4.92 4.25
C ASN A 246 8.68 4.61 5.00
N PHE A 247 8.40 3.33 5.23
CA PHE A 247 7.22 2.90 5.97
C PHE A 247 7.23 3.39 7.43
N LYS A 248 8.40 3.71 8.01
CA LYS A 248 8.50 4.24 9.37
C LYS A 248 7.80 5.58 9.60
N TYR A 249 7.36 6.28 8.55
CA TYR A 249 6.64 7.54 8.67
C TYR A 249 5.15 7.37 8.97
N MET A 250 4.63 6.14 9.03
CA MET A 250 3.22 5.90 9.37
C MET A 250 2.91 6.33 10.80
N TYR A 251 1.79 7.05 10.98
CA TYR A 251 1.35 7.55 12.27
C TYR A 251 0.56 6.51 13.06
N TRP A 252 -0.32 5.78 12.37
CA TRP A 252 -1.05 4.66 12.93
C TRP A 252 -0.41 3.34 12.51
N THR A 253 -0.15 2.45 13.47
CA THR A 253 0.44 1.13 13.20
C THR A 253 -0.60 0.14 12.69
N GLN A 254 -0.13 -0.97 12.12
CA GLN A 254 -0.97 -2.07 11.67
C GLN A 254 -1.79 -2.69 12.82
N LYS A 255 -1.22 -2.73 14.04
CA LYS A 255 -1.94 -3.17 15.24
C LYS A 255 -3.13 -2.25 15.55
N GLN A 256 -2.92 -0.94 15.47
CA GLN A 256 -3.98 0.04 15.69
C GLN A 256 -5.05 -0.01 14.59
N GLN A 257 -4.64 -0.15 13.33
CA GLN A 257 -5.53 -0.32 12.18
C GLN A 257 -6.44 -1.53 12.38
N LEU A 258 -5.89 -2.70 12.71
CA LEU A 258 -6.66 -3.93 12.91
C LEU A 258 -7.56 -3.87 14.16
N ALA A 259 -7.05 -3.34 15.28
CA ALA A 259 -7.84 -3.14 16.49
C ALA A 259 -9.03 -2.21 16.23
N HIS A 260 -8.81 -1.11 15.50
CA HIS A 260 -9.89 -0.19 15.11
C HIS A 260 -10.92 -0.85 14.19
N HIS A 261 -10.47 -1.59 13.18
CA HIS A 261 -11.36 -2.24 12.23
C HIS A 261 -12.34 -3.18 12.94
N THR A 262 -11.86 -3.94 13.93
CA THR A 262 -12.68 -4.95 14.63
C THR A 262 -13.43 -4.41 15.85
N VAL A 263 -13.18 -3.17 16.31
CA VAL A 263 -13.73 -2.66 17.59
C VAL A 263 -15.27 -2.60 17.61
N ALA A 264 -15.89 -2.39 16.45
CA ALA A 264 -17.34 -2.39 16.28
C ALA A 264 -17.94 -3.80 16.10
N GLY A 265 -17.10 -4.84 16.09
CA GLY A 265 -17.49 -6.23 15.87
C GLY A 265 -17.40 -6.68 14.40
N CYS A 266 -16.72 -5.93 13.53
CA CYS A 266 -16.43 -6.41 12.16
C CYS A 266 -15.56 -7.67 12.25
N ASN A 267 -15.97 -8.74 11.57
CA ASN A 267 -15.14 -9.93 11.47
C ASN A 267 -14.05 -9.75 10.40
N VAL A 268 -12.93 -10.43 10.60
CA VAL A 268 -11.82 -10.49 9.64
C VAL A 268 -11.48 -11.94 9.35
N ASN A 269 -11.11 -12.21 8.11
CA ASN A 269 -10.85 -13.56 7.59
C ASN A 269 -9.41 -13.67 7.09
N PRO A 270 -8.79 -14.85 7.19
CA PRO A 270 -7.47 -15.08 6.60
C PRO A 270 -7.49 -14.82 5.10
N GLY A 271 -6.57 -13.98 4.62
CA GLY A 271 -6.52 -13.51 3.23
C GLY A 271 -7.12 -12.12 3.01
N ASP A 272 -7.85 -11.55 3.98
CA ASP A 272 -8.24 -10.14 3.91
C ASP A 272 -7.00 -9.24 3.84
N LEU A 273 -7.12 -8.14 3.11
CA LEU A 273 -6.02 -7.23 2.82
C LEU A 273 -6.30 -5.85 3.45
N MET A 274 -5.34 -5.34 4.23
CA MET A 274 -5.45 -4.01 4.84
C MET A 274 -4.27 -3.15 4.42
N ALA A 275 -4.54 -2.06 3.71
CA ALA A 275 -3.52 -1.17 3.18
C ALA A 275 -3.29 0.05 4.07
N SER A 276 -2.10 0.62 3.99
CA SER A 276 -1.63 1.67 4.89
C SER A 276 -2.32 3.01 4.70
N GLY A 277 -2.86 3.27 3.52
CA GLY A 277 -2.97 4.61 2.96
C GLY A 277 -1.63 5.08 2.42
N THR A 278 -1.69 6.08 1.54
CA THR A 278 -0.51 6.64 0.86
C THR A 278 0.59 7.04 1.85
N ILE A 279 1.81 6.57 1.61
CA ILE A 279 2.98 6.76 2.46
C ILE A 279 3.78 7.97 2.01
N SER A 280 3.60 9.09 2.73
CA SER A 280 4.43 10.29 2.56
C SER A 280 5.35 10.50 3.76
N GLY A 281 6.63 10.77 3.48
CA GLY A 281 7.57 11.28 4.46
C GLY A 281 7.52 12.80 4.60
N PRO A 282 8.38 13.38 5.46
CA PRO A 282 8.37 14.81 5.75
C PRO A 282 8.88 15.66 4.59
N GLU A 283 9.79 15.13 3.77
CA GLU A 283 10.43 15.86 2.68
C GLU A 283 9.67 15.70 1.35
N PRO A 284 9.66 16.72 0.47
CA PRO A 284 8.97 16.64 -0.81
C PRO A 284 9.36 15.45 -1.71
N GLU A 285 10.62 15.01 -1.69
CA GLU A 285 11.06 13.83 -2.46
C GLU A 285 10.52 12.51 -1.91
N SER A 286 9.88 12.54 -0.75
CA SER A 286 9.30 11.38 -0.06
C SER A 286 7.76 11.36 -0.09
N TYR A 287 7.13 12.23 -0.88
CA TYR A 287 5.68 12.24 -1.06
C TYR A 287 5.20 11.05 -1.90
N GLY A 288 4.15 10.39 -1.43
CA GLY A 288 3.70 9.08 -1.91
C GLY A 288 2.76 9.11 -3.12
N SER A 289 2.48 10.28 -3.72
CA SER A 289 1.59 10.40 -4.88
C SER A 289 2.03 11.50 -5.84
N MET A 290 1.65 11.42 -7.10
CA MET A 290 1.84 12.53 -8.05
C MET A 290 1.05 13.76 -7.63
N LEU A 291 -0.15 13.59 -7.05
CA LEU A 291 -0.93 14.71 -6.48
C LEU A 291 -0.07 15.58 -5.57
N GLU A 292 0.69 14.96 -4.68
CA GLU A 292 1.61 15.63 -3.75
C GLU A 292 2.87 16.14 -4.45
N LEU A 293 3.56 15.28 -5.23
CA LEU A 293 4.82 15.63 -5.91
C LEU A 293 4.66 16.82 -6.87
N CYS A 294 3.54 16.87 -7.60
CA CYS A 294 3.22 17.97 -8.50
C CYS A 294 2.41 19.09 -7.83
N TRP A 295 2.12 18.98 -6.54
CA TRP A 295 1.34 19.93 -5.75
C TRP A 295 0.04 20.37 -6.45
N LYS A 296 -0.88 19.43 -6.66
CA LYS A 296 -2.15 19.62 -7.39
C LYS A 296 -1.95 20.19 -8.81
N GLY A 297 -0.84 19.84 -9.44
CA GLY A 297 -0.47 20.26 -10.80
C GLY A 297 0.12 21.66 -10.90
N THR A 298 0.46 22.31 -9.79
CA THR A 298 1.13 23.62 -9.80
C THR A 298 2.64 23.50 -9.99
N LYS A 299 3.23 22.33 -9.70
CA LYS A 299 4.64 21.98 -9.91
C LYS A 299 4.77 20.90 -10.99
N THR A 300 5.98 20.72 -11.50
CA THR A 300 6.33 19.65 -12.45
C THR A 300 7.36 18.71 -11.84
N VAL A 301 7.22 17.42 -12.13
CA VAL A 301 8.20 16.39 -11.77
C VAL A 301 9.08 16.11 -12.99
N ASN A 302 10.39 16.31 -12.86
CA ASN A 302 11.36 16.07 -13.94
C ASN A 302 11.74 14.59 -14.00
N LEU A 303 11.73 14.02 -15.21
CA LEU A 303 12.19 12.65 -15.47
C LEU A 303 13.61 12.66 -16.08
N LYS A 304 14.32 11.54 -15.96
CA LYS A 304 15.70 11.38 -16.46
C LYS A 304 15.82 11.39 -17.98
N ASP A 305 14.72 11.18 -18.71
CA ASP A 305 14.68 11.29 -20.16
C ASP A 305 14.48 12.74 -20.66
N GLY A 306 14.44 13.71 -19.75
CA GLY A 306 14.23 15.13 -20.05
C GLY A 306 12.76 15.53 -20.18
N THR A 307 11.81 14.58 -20.11
CA THR A 307 10.38 14.89 -20.05
C THR A 307 9.94 15.26 -18.64
N THR A 308 8.73 15.80 -18.51
CA THR A 308 8.13 16.13 -17.21
C THR A 308 6.76 15.48 -17.03
N ARG A 309 6.32 15.38 -15.77
CA ARG A 309 4.98 14.92 -15.41
C ARG A 309 4.33 15.87 -14.41
N LYS A 310 3.00 15.90 -14.46
CA LYS A 310 2.14 16.35 -13.36
C LYS A 310 1.34 15.17 -12.83
N PHE A 311 0.69 14.46 -13.75
CA PHE A 311 -0.01 13.20 -13.53
C PHE A 311 0.46 12.19 -14.58
N LEU A 312 0.07 10.93 -14.43
CA LEU A 312 0.49 9.82 -15.29
C LEU A 312 -0.08 9.94 -16.70
N GLN A 313 0.78 9.67 -17.69
CA GLN A 313 0.43 9.62 -19.10
C GLN A 313 0.26 8.17 -19.57
N ASP A 314 -0.48 7.98 -20.65
CA ASP A 314 -0.61 6.65 -21.26
C ASP A 314 0.77 6.16 -21.70
N GLY A 315 1.06 4.89 -21.43
CA GLY A 315 2.37 4.29 -21.67
C GLY A 315 3.35 4.41 -20.50
N ASP A 316 3.04 5.19 -19.46
CA ASP A 316 3.88 5.21 -18.25
C ASP A 316 3.75 3.89 -17.48
N GLU A 317 4.90 3.29 -17.15
CA GLU A 317 5.00 2.18 -16.18
C GLU A 317 5.39 2.73 -14.81
N VAL A 318 4.57 2.48 -13.80
CA VAL A 318 4.87 2.79 -12.39
C VAL A 318 5.45 1.53 -11.75
N ILE A 319 6.57 1.69 -11.04
CA ILE A 319 7.28 0.59 -10.39
C ILE A 319 7.58 0.99 -8.94
N ILE A 320 6.98 0.27 -8.00
CA ILE A 320 7.24 0.37 -6.56
C ILE A 320 8.19 -0.75 -6.15
N GLU A 321 9.25 -0.38 -5.44
CA GLU A 321 10.27 -1.30 -4.92
C GLU A 321 10.49 -0.98 -3.44
N GLY A 322 10.68 -2.02 -2.62
CA GLY A 322 10.86 -1.88 -1.18
C GLY A 322 11.79 -2.91 -0.58
N PHE A 323 12.58 -2.50 0.42
CA PHE A 323 13.45 -3.40 1.17
C PHE A 323 13.81 -2.88 2.56
N CYS A 324 14.00 -3.82 3.49
CA CYS A 324 14.73 -3.59 4.73
C CYS A 324 16.23 -3.83 4.51
N LEU A 325 17.07 -3.03 5.16
CA LEU A 325 18.53 -3.13 5.08
C LEU A 325 19.10 -3.69 6.38
N GLY A 326 19.69 -4.89 6.32
CA GLY A 326 20.46 -5.48 7.41
C GLY A 326 21.97 -5.38 7.16
N GLU A 327 22.76 -5.87 8.11
CA GLU A 327 24.22 -5.92 7.97
C GLU A 327 24.64 -6.95 6.90
N GLY A 328 24.92 -6.46 5.70
CA GLY A 328 25.35 -7.31 4.57
C GLY A 328 24.23 -8.07 3.86
N TYR A 329 22.96 -7.80 4.16
CA TYR A 329 21.81 -8.43 3.48
C TYR A 329 20.61 -7.47 3.36
N ARG A 330 19.62 -7.88 2.56
CA ARG A 330 18.33 -7.18 2.44
C ARG A 330 17.18 -8.17 2.55
N VAL A 331 16.07 -7.71 3.14
CA VAL A 331 14.75 -8.36 3.01
C VAL A 331 13.94 -7.53 2.03
N GLY A 332 13.85 -7.99 0.79
CA GLY A 332 13.20 -7.27 -0.30
C GLY A 332 11.81 -7.80 -0.61
N PHE A 333 10.95 -6.92 -1.12
CA PHE A 333 9.56 -7.23 -1.49
C PHE A 333 9.36 -7.56 -2.98
N GLY A 334 10.44 -7.52 -3.76
CA GLY A 334 10.35 -7.58 -5.22
C GLY A 334 9.76 -6.28 -5.79
N GLN A 335 8.91 -6.40 -6.81
CA GLN A 335 8.32 -5.27 -7.52
C GLN A 335 6.79 -5.31 -7.44
N CYS A 336 6.19 -4.14 -7.24
CA CYS A 336 4.79 -3.86 -7.55
C CYS A 336 4.77 -2.89 -8.75
N SER A 337 4.50 -3.40 -9.94
CA SER A 337 4.51 -2.61 -11.17
C SER A 337 3.21 -2.71 -11.95
N GLY A 338 2.91 -1.68 -12.74
CA GLY A 338 1.81 -1.67 -13.68
C GLY A 338 1.99 -0.59 -14.73
N LYS A 339 1.62 -0.90 -15.97
CA LYS A 339 1.64 0.05 -17.09
C LYS A 339 0.26 0.65 -17.29
N LEU A 340 0.18 1.97 -17.39
CA LEU A 340 -1.06 2.67 -17.71
C LEU A 340 -1.36 2.58 -19.21
N LEU A 341 -2.45 1.92 -19.57
CA LEU A 341 -2.96 1.82 -20.93
C LEU A 341 -3.95 2.97 -21.24
N PRO A 342 -4.07 3.36 -22.52
CA PRO A 342 -5.09 4.31 -22.95
C PRO A 342 -6.50 3.88 -22.56
N ALA A 343 -7.37 4.88 -22.33
CA ALA A 343 -8.77 4.63 -22.08
C ALA A 343 -9.45 3.97 -23.30
N ARG A 344 -10.47 3.15 -23.04
CA ARG A 344 -11.32 2.61 -24.11
C ARG A 344 -12.13 3.74 -24.76
N LYS A 345 -12.41 3.61 -26.06
CA LYS A 345 -13.28 4.55 -26.78
C LYS A 345 -14.68 4.57 -26.14
N ILE A 346 -15.23 5.76 -25.98
CA ILE A 346 -16.57 6.04 -25.43
C ILE A 346 -17.60 5.95 -26.56
#